data_AF-A0A6F9Y4G5-F1
#
_entry.id   AF-A0A6F9Y4G5-F1
#
_cell.length_a   1.000
_cell.length_b   1.000
_cell.length_c   1.000
_cell.angle_alpha   90.00
_cell.angle_beta   90.00
_cell.angle_gamma   90.00
#
_symmetry.space_group_name_H-M   'P 1'
#
loop_
_entity.id
_entity.type
_entity.pdbx_description
1 polymer ?
#
loop_
_entity_poly.entity_id
_entity_poly.type
_entity_poly.pdbx_seq_one_letter_code
_entity_poly.pdbx_strand_id
1 'polypeptide(L)'
;MGKFNMNDLKKGLATFTTGENFHAYNTLGAHKATVDGKDGFIFSVWAPNAQNVSLVGEFNEWQAEGIPLTKDQEGVWSVFTTIPKEGQMYKYNVTQANGRQIFKIDPFAQRFEKRPGDAAILYDLKDFHWTDGLWRGRQKRSNYFERPLNIYEVHASSWKHHADGSPYTFKDLTDELVPYLKKMGYSHVEFMPLMEHR
;
A
#
# COMPACT_ATOMS: atom_id res chain seq x y z
N MET A 1 5.81 -1.63 -17.50
CA MET A 1 4.49 -2.06 -16.96
C MET A 1 3.40 -1.46 -17.83
N GLY A 2 2.36 -2.22 -18.19
CA GLY A 2 1.25 -1.71 -19.01
C GLY A 2 0.46 -0.62 -18.25
N LYS A 3 -0.05 0.38 -18.98
CA LYS A 3 -0.84 1.47 -18.39
C LYS A 3 -2.14 0.89 -17.81
N PHE A 4 -2.28 0.93 -16.48
CA PHE A 4 -3.53 0.56 -15.81
C PHE A 4 -4.67 1.43 -16.35
N ASN A 5 -5.74 0.78 -16.81
CA ASN A 5 -6.90 1.45 -17.41
C ASN A 5 -8.20 0.85 -16.89
N MET A 6 -9.34 1.44 -17.29
CA MET A 6 -10.65 0.99 -16.81
C MET A 6 -11.03 -0.44 -17.21
N ASN A 7 -10.45 -1.00 -18.28
CA ASN A 7 -10.66 -2.41 -18.62
C ASN A 7 -9.86 -3.34 -17.71
N ASP A 8 -8.66 -2.93 -17.30
CA ASP A 8 -7.87 -3.68 -16.31
C ASP A 8 -8.57 -3.68 -14.95
N LEU A 9 -9.16 -2.54 -14.56
CA LEU A 9 -10.01 -2.45 -13.37
C LEU A 9 -11.17 -3.47 -13.45
N LYS A 10 -11.98 -3.44 -14.52
CA LYS A 10 -13.11 -4.37 -14.69
C LYS A 10 -12.69 -5.85 -14.61
N LYS A 11 -11.58 -6.21 -15.26
CA LYS A 11 -11.05 -7.58 -15.22
C LYS A 11 -10.62 -8.00 -13.83
N GLY A 12 -9.92 -7.12 -13.10
CA GLY A 12 -9.49 -7.39 -11.73
C GLY A 12 -10.66 -7.48 -10.76
N LEU A 13 -11.73 -6.71 -10.97
CA LEU A 13 -12.91 -6.73 -10.11
C LEU A 13 -13.77 -7.98 -10.32
N ALA A 14 -13.84 -8.53 -11.53
CA ALA A 14 -14.61 -9.74 -11.83
C ALA A 14 -14.17 -10.96 -11.00
N THR A 15 -12.89 -11.04 -10.62
CA THR A 15 -12.36 -12.12 -9.76
C THR A 15 -12.16 -11.69 -8.31
N PHE A 16 -12.38 -10.41 -8.00
CA PHE A 16 -12.28 -9.91 -6.63
C PHE A 16 -13.42 -10.42 -5.77
N THR A 17 -14.66 -10.36 -6.27
CA THR A 17 -15.84 -10.78 -5.50
C THR A 17 -15.96 -12.30 -5.35
N THR A 18 -15.32 -13.08 -6.23
CA THR A 18 -15.19 -14.54 -6.08
C THR A 18 -14.08 -14.96 -5.12
N GLY A 19 -13.22 -14.02 -4.71
CA GLY A 19 -12.05 -14.31 -3.87
C GLY A 19 -10.86 -14.93 -4.62
N GLU A 20 -10.91 -14.97 -5.96
CA GLU A 20 -9.88 -15.59 -6.79
C GLU A 20 -8.80 -14.60 -7.23
N ASN A 21 -8.97 -13.30 -6.94
CA ASN A 21 -7.97 -12.29 -7.22
C ASN A 21 -6.90 -12.20 -6.12
N PHE A 22 -5.85 -13.02 -6.24
CA PHE A 22 -4.66 -12.97 -5.37
C PHE A 22 -3.81 -11.69 -5.53
N HIS A 23 -4.17 -10.83 -6.48
CA HIS A 23 -3.48 -9.57 -6.78
C HIS A 23 -4.45 -8.38 -6.73
N ALA A 24 -5.44 -8.42 -5.84
CA ALA A 24 -6.43 -7.36 -5.68
C ALA A 24 -5.80 -5.97 -5.48
N TYR A 25 -4.60 -5.90 -4.89
CA TYR A 25 -3.83 -4.67 -4.72
C TYR A 25 -3.37 -4.00 -6.03
N ASN A 26 -3.38 -4.72 -7.16
CA ASN A 26 -3.15 -4.13 -8.49
C ASN A 26 -4.41 -3.48 -9.07
N THR A 27 -5.56 -3.63 -8.40
CA THR A 27 -6.88 -3.22 -8.89
C THR A 27 -7.55 -2.23 -7.95
N LEU A 28 -7.50 -2.49 -6.65
CA LEU A 28 -8.00 -1.64 -5.57
C LEU A 28 -6.91 -0.68 -5.07
N GLY A 29 -7.32 0.45 -4.53
CA GLY A 29 -6.42 1.51 -4.06
C GLY A 29 -6.27 2.65 -5.07
N ALA A 30 -5.14 3.34 -5.03
CA ALA A 30 -4.82 4.42 -5.95
C ALA A 30 -3.70 4.02 -6.91
N HIS A 31 -3.97 4.10 -8.21
CA HIS A 31 -3.07 3.66 -9.28
C HIS A 31 -2.91 4.72 -10.35
N LYS A 32 -1.68 4.97 -10.78
CA LYS A 32 -1.42 5.86 -11.90
C LYS A 32 -2.01 5.29 -13.19
N ALA A 33 -2.66 6.13 -13.97
CA ALA A 33 -3.36 5.72 -15.18
C ALA A 33 -3.33 6.82 -16.25
N THR A 34 -3.43 6.41 -17.51
CA THR A 34 -3.76 7.33 -18.62
C THR A 34 -5.13 6.94 -19.15
N VAL A 35 -6.09 7.87 -19.14
CA VAL A 35 -7.43 7.67 -19.71
C VAL A 35 -7.69 8.78 -20.72
N ASP A 36 -8.09 8.40 -21.94
CA ASP A 36 -8.35 9.33 -23.06
C ASP A 36 -7.20 10.33 -23.30
N GLY A 37 -5.96 9.85 -23.21
CA GLY A 37 -4.74 10.63 -23.42
C GLY A 37 -4.37 11.56 -22.26
N LYS A 38 -5.09 11.54 -21.13
CA LYS A 38 -4.80 12.34 -19.94
C LYS A 38 -4.17 11.48 -18.85
N ASP A 39 -3.07 11.95 -18.29
CA ASP A 39 -2.42 11.30 -17.16
C ASP A 39 -3.06 11.73 -15.84
N GLY A 40 -3.31 10.76 -14.97
CA GLY A 40 -3.93 10.95 -13.67
C GLY A 40 -3.88 9.68 -12.85
N PHE A 41 -4.87 9.51 -11.99
CA PHE A 41 -4.97 8.36 -11.09
C PHE A 41 -6.39 7.78 -11.13
N ILE A 42 -6.47 6.45 -11.08
CA ILE A 42 -7.69 5.72 -10.78
C ILE A 42 -7.67 5.41 -9.28
N PHE A 43 -8.74 5.80 -8.59
CA PHE A 43 -9.01 5.43 -7.21
C PHE A 43 -10.13 4.42 -7.19
N SER A 44 -10.00 3.37 -6.39
CA SER A 44 -11.00 2.32 -6.27
C SER A 44 -11.07 1.74 -4.86
N VAL A 45 -12.28 1.61 -4.33
CA VAL A 45 -12.52 1.08 -2.97
C VAL A 45 -13.79 0.24 -2.93
N TRP A 46 -13.70 -0.92 -2.28
CA TRP A 46 -14.87 -1.76 -2.07
C TRP A 46 -15.66 -1.29 -0.84
N ALA A 47 -16.89 -0.81 -1.08
CA ALA A 47 -17.79 -0.32 -0.03
C ALA A 47 -19.24 -0.59 -0.44
N PRO A 48 -19.67 -1.87 -0.50
CA PRO A 48 -20.93 -2.27 -1.14
C PRO A 48 -22.17 -1.71 -0.45
N ASN A 49 -22.10 -1.42 0.85
CA ASN A 49 -23.21 -0.87 1.63
C ASN A 49 -23.16 0.65 1.80
N ALA A 50 -22.16 1.34 1.22
CA ALA A 50 -22.13 2.79 1.23
C ALA A 50 -23.25 3.36 0.36
N GLN A 51 -23.82 4.49 0.78
CA GLN A 51 -24.76 5.26 0.00
C GLN A 51 -24.04 6.17 -1.00
N ASN A 52 -22.88 6.72 -0.59
CA ASN A 52 -22.01 7.54 -1.44
C ASN A 52 -20.55 7.41 -0.99
N VAL A 53 -19.63 7.60 -1.93
CA VAL A 53 -18.19 7.72 -1.65
C VAL A 53 -17.62 8.88 -2.46
N SER A 54 -16.90 9.78 -1.81
CA SER A 54 -16.13 10.85 -2.46
C SER A 54 -14.65 10.75 -2.08
N LEU A 55 -13.78 11.07 -3.03
CA LEU A 55 -12.35 11.24 -2.80
C LEU A 55 -12.09 12.65 -2.24
N VAL A 56 -11.39 12.72 -1.11
CA VAL A 56 -11.04 13.97 -0.41
C VAL A 56 -9.54 13.99 -0.08
N GLY A 57 -8.94 15.16 0.03
CA GLY A 57 -7.51 15.28 0.31
C GLY A 57 -7.01 16.72 0.24
N GLU A 58 -5.69 16.89 0.17
CA GLU A 58 -5.07 18.22 0.08
C GLU A 58 -5.53 19.00 -1.16
N PHE A 59 -5.78 18.31 -2.27
CA PHE A 59 -6.18 18.91 -3.54
C PHE A 59 -7.58 19.55 -3.53
N ASN A 60 -8.38 19.32 -2.48
CA ASN A 60 -9.67 19.97 -2.27
C ASN A 60 -9.84 20.51 -0.84
N GLU A 61 -8.71 20.78 -0.15
CA GLU A 61 -8.70 21.32 1.22
C GLU A 61 -9.54 20.48 2.21
N TRP A 62 -9.61 19.16 2.02
CA TRP A 62 -10.38 18.23 2.84
C TRP A 62 -11.90 18.51 2.90
N GLN A 63 -12.46 19.22 1.91
CA GLN A 63 -13.90 19.43 1.81
C GLN A 63 -14.65 18.12 1.54
N ALA A 64 -15.76 17.90 2.26
CA ALA A 64 -16.45 16.61 2.31
C ALA A 64 -17.15 16.23 0.99
N GLU A 65 -17.55 17.21 0.20
CA GLU A 65 -18.20 17.04 -1.10
C GLU A 65 -17.27 16.25 -2.04
N GLY A 66 -15.98 16.60 -2.03
CA GLY A 66 -14.92 15.86 -2.72
C GLY A 66 -15.14 15.66 -4.21
N ILE A 67 -14.39 14.71 -4.77
CA ILE A 67 -14.61 14.19 -6.12
C ILE A 67 -15.47 12.92 -5.97
N PRO A 68 -16.70 12.88 -6.51
CA PRO A 68 -17.59 11.72 -6.33
C PRO A 68 -17.07 10.49 -7.09
N LEU A 69 -17.20 9.31 -6.47
CA LEU A 69 -16.92 8.02 -7.11
C LEU A 69 -18.20 7.41 -7.67
N THR A 70 -18.05 6.57 -8.70
CA THR A 70 -19.16 5.79 -9.28
C THR A 70 -19.11 4.36 -8.76
N LYS A 71 -20.26 3.86 -8.27
CA LYS A 71 -20.42 2.48 -7.82
C LYS A 71 -20.76 1.56 -8.99
N ASP A 72 -20.12 0.40 -9.05
CA ASP A 72 -20.48 -0.68 -9.97
C ASP A 72 -21.45 -1.70 -9.33
N GLN A 73 -21.75 -2.77 -10.08
CA GLN A 73 -22.67 -3.82 -9.64
C GLN A 73 -22.11 -4.67 -8.49
N GLU A 74 -20.78 -4.73 -8.35
CA GLU A 74 -20.07 -5.51 -7.34
C GLU A 74 -19.84 -4.71 -6.04
N GLY A 75 -20.28 -3.45 -6.02
CA GLY A 75 -20.16 -2.56 -4.88
C GLY A 75 -18.80 -1.89 -4.73
N VAL A 76 -18.01 -1.87 -5.80
CA VAL A 76 -16.75 -1.13 -5.87
C VAL A 76 -17.05 0.28 -6.38
N TRP A 77 -16.49 1.25 -5.67
CA TRP A 77 -16.55 2.66 -6.02
C TRP A 77 -15.26 3.03 -6.72
N SER A 78 -15.34 3.72 -7.86
CA SER A 78 -14.14 4.16 -8.57
C SER A 78 -14.28 5.52 -9.26
N VAL A 79 -13.13 6.19 -9.47
CA VAL A 79 -13.02 7.41 -10.26
C VAL A 79 -11.64 7.53 -10.90
N PHE A 80 -11.59 7.95 -12.15
CA PHE A 80 -10.37 8.48 -12.76
C PHE A 80 -10.37 10.01 -12.59
N THR A 81 -9.26 10.57 -12.13
CA THR A 81 -9.11 12.02 -12.01
C THR A 81 -7.67 12.46 -12.26
N THR A 82 -7.52 13.69 -12.76
CA THR A 82 -6.23 14.35 -13.02
C THR A 82 -5.88 15.39 -11.94
N ILE A 83 -6.76 15.55 -10.94
CA ILE A 83 -6.66 16.61 -9.93
C ILE A 83 -5.58 16.30 -8.87
N PRO A 84 -5.58 15.12 -8.22
CA PRO A 84 -4.56 14.79 -7.22
C PRO A 84 -3.19 14.59 -7.85
N LYS A 85 -2.15 15.05 -7.17
CA LYS A 85 -0.74 14.87 -7.54
C LYS A 85 -0.05 13.88 -6.60
N GLU A 86 0.92 13.15 -7.13
CA GLU A 86 1.76 12.26 -6.33
C GLU A 86 2.37 13.01 -5.15
N GLY A 87 2.41 12.37 -3.98
CA GLY A 87 2.83 12.93 -2.70
C GLY A 87 1.70 13.57 -1.89
N GLN A 88 0.54 13.85 -2.50
CA GLN A 88 -0.58 14.44 -1.76
C GLN A 88 -1.31 13.44 -0.89
N MET A 89 -1.81 13.93 0.24
CA MET A 89 -2.62 13.14 1.17
C MET A 89 -4.08 13.03 0.71
N TYR A 90 -4.68 11.86 0.89
CA TYR A 90 -6.08 11.58 0.55
C TYR A 90 -6.76 10.60 1.52
N LYS A 91 -8.09 10.63 1.51
CA LYS A 91 -9.01 9.68 2.16
C LYS A 91 -10.26 9.51 1.30
N TYR A 92 -11.11 8.57 1.67
CA TYR A 92 -12.48 8.47 1.19
C TYR A 92 -13.44 9.07 2.22
N ASN A 93 -14.29 10.02 1.81
CA ASN A 93 -15.48 10.37 2.58
C ASN A 93 -16.59 9.38 2.24
N VAL A 94 -16.99 8.56 3.21
CA VAL A 94 -17.98 7.50 3.01
C VAL A 94 -19.27 7.86 3.73
N THR A 95 -20.36 7.98 2.97
CA THR A 95 -21.72 8.03 3.52
C THR A 95 -22.18 6.59 3.79
N GLN A 96 -22.23 6.21 5.06
CA GLN A 96 -22.61 4.88 5.51
C GLN A 96 -24.10 4.60 5.30
N ALA A 97 -24.51 3.33 5.44
CA ALA A 97 -25.91 2.92 5.29
C ALA A 97 -26.90 3.67 6.21
N ASN A 98 -26.43 4.18 7.35
CA ASN A 98 -27.21 5.00 8.29
C ASN A 98 -27.18 6.52 7.99
N GLY A 99 -26.60 6.94 6.86
CA GLY A 99 -26.46 8.34 6.47
C GLY A 99 -25.28 9.09 7.10
N ARG A 100 -24.55 8.48 8.05
CA ARG A 100 -23.37 9.11 8.67
C ARG A 100 -22.23 9.21 7.66
N GLN A 101 -21.62 10.40 7.58
CA GLN A 101 -20.38 10.60 6.83
C GLN A 101 -19.16 10.39 7.72
N ILE A 102 -18.14 9.72 7.19
CA ILE A 102 -16.87 9.48 7.89
C ILE A 102 -15.73 9.42 6.89
N PHE A 103 -14.61 10.05 7.24
CA PHE A 103 -13.37 9.92 6.49
C PHE A 103 -12.71 8.58 6.85
N LYS A 104 -12.44 7.78 5.82
CA LYS A 104 -11.76 6.49 5.93
C LYS A 104 -10.49 6.52 5.11
N ILE A 105 -9.42 6.00 5.71
CA ILE A 105 -8.21 5.72 4.95
C ILE A 105 -8.47 4.63 3.91
N ASP A 106 -7.76 4.71 2.79
CA ASP A 106 -7.76 3.68 1.77
C ASP A 106 -7.18 2.36 2.33
N PRO A 107 -7.96 1.25 2.34
CA PRO A 107 -7.49 -0.05 2.80
C PRO A 107 -6.31 -0.62 1.99
N PHE A 108 -6.15 -0.18 0.75
CA PHE A 108 -5.10 -0.57 -0.18
C PHE A 108 -4.04 0.51 -0.37
N ALA A 109 -3.98 1.51 0.52
CA ALA A 109 -2.93 2.51 0.52
C ALA A 109 -1.54 1.85 0.60
N GLN A 110 -0.63 2.30 -0.27
CA GLN A 110 0.76 1.83 -0.29
C GLN A 110 1.67 2.68 0.60
N ARG A 111 1.23 3.88 0.96
CA ARG A 111 1.98 4.83 1.77
C ARG A 111 1.03 5.62 2.66
N PHE A 112 1.52 5.93 3.86
CA PHE A 112 0.74 6.52 4.94
C PHE A 112 1.40 7.80 5.44
N GLU A 113 0.58 8.74 5.90
CA GLU A 113 1.03 9.89 6.67
C GLU A 113 1.77 9.43 7.93
N LYS A 114 2.83 10.14 8.33
CA LYS A 114 3.55 9.83 9.57
C LYS A 114 2.63 10.12 10.76
N ARG A 115 2.65 9.24 11.77
CA ARG A 115 1.93 9.46 13.03
C ARG A 115 2.21 10.85 13.63
N PRO A 116 1.21 11.50 14.24
CA PRO A 116 -0.14 10.98 14.56
C PRO A 116 -1.16 11.08 13.41
N GLY A 117 -0.72 11.48 12.21
CA GLY A 117 -1.55 11.55 11.01
C GLY A 117 -2.17 10.21 10.62
N ASP A 118 -3.26 10.27 9.84
CA ASP A 118 -4.08 9.12 9.53
C ASP A 118 -4.54 9.04 8.06
N ALA A 119 -3.98 9.86 7.17
CA ALA A 119 -4.25 9.84 5.74
C ALA A 119 -3.40 8.82 4.95
N ALA A 120 -3.89 8.43 3.78
CA ALA A 120 -3.08 7.77 2.77
C ALA A 120 -2.30 8.83 1.98
N ILE A 121 -1.12 8.48 1.47
CA ILE A 121 -0.33 9.33 0.58
C ILE A 121 -0.40 8.73 -0.82
N LEU A 122 -0.80 9.53 -1.79
CA LEU A 122 -0.80 9.13 -3.19
C LEU A 122 0.64 8.87 -3.65
N TYR A 123 0.95 7.64 -4.04
CA TYR A 123 2.31 7.23 -4.34
C TYR A 123 2.33 6.26 -5.52
N ASP A 124 3.16 6.56 -6.52
CA ASP A 124 3.37 5.69 -7.67
C ASP A 124 4.53 4.74 -7.35
N LEU A 125 4.25 3.46 -7.11
CA LEU A 125 5.28 2.49 -6.75
C LEU A 125 6.28 2.35 -7.89
N LYS A 126 7.51 2.79 -7.64
CA LYS A 126 8.59 2.73 -8.62
C LYS A 126 9.15 1.32 -8.69
N ASP A 127 9.50 0.91 -9.92
CA ASP A 127 10.25 -0.31 -10.16
C ASP A 127 11.57 -0.27 -9.37
N PHE A 128 11.81 -1.33 -8.59
CA PHE A 128 13.07 -1.52 -7.87
C PHE A 128 13.88 -2.62 -8.54
N HIS A 129 15.14 -2.31 -8.85
CA HIS A 129 16.05 -3.28 -9.48
C HIS A 129 16.65 -4.21 -8.42
N TRP A 130 16.06 -5.40 -8.28
CA TRP A 130 16.52 -6.43 -7.37
C TRP A 130 17.80 -7.11 -7.85
N THR A 131 18.74 -7.34 -6.93
CA THR A 131 20.03 -8.00 -7.18
C THR A 131 20.16 -9.36 -6.47
N ASP A 132 19.05 -9.90 -5.95
CA ASP A 132 18.98 -11.11 -5.11
C ASP A 132 18.83 -12.43 -5.91
N GLY A 133 19.02 -12.40 -7.23
CA GLY A 133 18.78 -13.53 -8.12
C GLY A 133 19.53 -14.81 -7.74
N LEU A 134 20.79 -14.69 -7.33
CA LEU A 134 21.60 -15.84 -6.88
C LEU A 134 21.03 -16.47 -5.59
N TRP A 135 20.57 -15.64 -4.65
CA TRP A 135 19.94 -16.11 -3.41
C TRP A 135 18.65 -16.87 -3.70
N ARG A 136 17.76 -16.29 -4.52
CA ARG A 136 16.50 -16.93 -4.93
C ARG A 136 16.73 -18.25 -5.68
N GLY A 137 17.74 -18.28 -6.56
CA GLY A 137 18.12 -19.49 -7.29
C GLY A 137 18.59 -20.63 -6.38
N ARG A 138 19.38 -20.32 -5.35
CA ARG A 138 19.80 -21.30 -4.32
C ARG A 138 18.63 -21.79 -3.48
N GLN A 139 17.75 -20.88 -3.03
CA GLN A 139 16.57 -21.23 -2.24
C GLN A 139 15.66 -22.24 -2.96
N LYS A 140 15.38 -22.04 -4.26
CA LYS A 140 14.57 -22.97 -5.06
C LYS A 140 15.12 -24.40 -5.15
N ARG A 141 16.43 -24.58 -4.97
CA ARG A 141 17.11 -25.88 -5.09
C ARG A 141 17.38 -26.53 -3.73
N SER A 142 17.02 -25.88 -2.64
CA SER A 142 17.28 -26.36 -1.28
C SER A 142 16.00 -26.75 -0.56
N ASN A 143 16.04 -27.84 0.22
CA ASN A 143 14.96 -28.15 1.15
C ASN A 143 15.10 -27.27 2.39
N TYR A 144 14.14 -26.37 2.62
CA TYR A 144 14.16 -25.44 3.75
C TYR A 144 14.16 -26.17 5.11
N PHE A 145 13.47 -27.32 5.19
CA PHE A 145 13.34 -28.09 6.42
C PHE A 145 14.62 -28.85 6.82
N GLU A 146 15.58 -28.97 5.92
CA GLU A 146 16.84 -29.69 6.15
C GLU A 146 18.04 -28.76 6.38
N ARG A 147 17.79 -27.47 6.63
CA ARG A 147 18.83 -26.46 6.81
C ARG A 147 18.84 -25.87 8.21
N PRO A 148 20.01 -25.44 8.72
CA PRO A 148 20.09 -24.74 10.00
C PRO A 148 19.21 -23.48 10.03
N LEU A 149 18.27 -23.46 10.97
CA LEU A 149 17.38 -22.32 11.21
C LEU A 149 17.77 -21.66 12.53
N ASN A 150 18.32 -20.45 12.42
CA ASN A 150 18.65 -19.60 13.57
C ASN A 150 18.11 -18.20 13.27
N ILE A 151 17.03 -17.84 13.95
CA ILE A 151 16.24 -16.64 13.69
C ILE A 151 16.60 -15.58 14.73
N TYR A 152 16.88 -14.36 14.27
CA TYR A 152 16.93 -13.18 15.14
C TYR A 152 15.63 -12.40 15.01
N GLU A 153 14.80 -12.42 16.06
CA GLU A 153 13.59 -11.60 16.14
C GLU A 153 13.95 -10.15 16.46
N VAL A 154 13.35 -9.20 15.75
CA VAL A 154 13.64 -7.77 15.90
C VAL A 154 12.39 -6.90 15.77
N HIS A 155 12.28 -5.93 16.67
CA HIS A 155 11.39 -4.79 16.51
C HIS A 155 12.14 -3.64 15.85
N ALA A 156 11.82 -3.36 14.59
CA ALA A 156 12.63 -2.48 13.72
C ALA A 156 12.86 -1.08 14.33
N SER A 157 11.83 -0.48 14.94
CA SER A 157 11.90 0.88 15.46
C SER A 157 12.54 1.01 16.84
N SER A 158 12.76 -0.09 17.56
CA SER A 158 13.41 -0.04 18.88
C SER A 158 14.78 -0.70 18.94
N TRP A 159 15.23 -1.34 17.84
CA TRP A 159 16.52 -2.00 17.79
C TRP A 159 17.68 -1.04 18.06
N LYS A 160 17.65 0.15 17.45
CA LYS A 160 18.63 1.22 17.69
C LYS A 160 18.01 2.58 17.35
N HIS A 161 18.51 3.62 18.00
CA HIS A 161 18.10 5.01 17.81
C HIS A 161 19.32 5.87 17.47
N HIS A 162 19.08 6.94 16.73
CA HIS A 162 20.05 8.00 16.51
C HIS A 162 20.31 8.76 17.83
N ALA A 163 21.37 9.57 17.86
CA ALA A 163 21.73 10.34 19.04
C ALA A 163 20.65 11.35 19.48
N ASP A 164 19.81 11.79 18.55
CA ASP A 164 18.66 12.67 18.81
C ASP A 164 17.42 11.93 19.33
N GLY A 165 17.52 10.61 19.53
CA GLY A 165 16.43 9.76 20.01
C GLY A 165 15.44 9.31 18.93
N SER A 166 15.65 9.68 17.66
CA SER A 166 14.81 9.17 16.57
C SER A 166 15.15 7.70 16.23
N PRO A 167 14.15 6.87 15.87
CA PRO A 167 14.39 5.48 15.53
C PRO A 167 15.16 5.37 14.20
N TYR A 168 15.98 4.34 14.08
CA TYR A 168 16.69 4.03 12.83
C TYR A 168 15.73 3.80 11.66
N THR A 169 16.10 4.29 10.48
CA THR A 169 15.39 4.00 9.23
C THR A 169 15.78 2.62 8.69
N PHE A 170 15.03 2.10 7.71
CA PHE A 170 15.42 0.85 7.02
C PHE A 170 16.79 0.95 6.34
N LYS A 171 17.23 2.15 5.95
CA LYS A 171 18.59 2.36 5.43
C LYS A 171 19.62 2.15 6.54
N ASP A 172 19.41 2.76 7.71
CA ASP A 172 20.31 2.58 8.86
C ASP A 172 20.34 1.13 9.33
N LEU A 173 19.19 0.45 9.36
CA LEU A 173 19.12 -0.99 9.65
C LEU A 173 19.86 -1.82 8.60
N THR A 174 19.79 -1.46 7.32
CA THR A 174 20.56 -2.14 6.27
C THR A 174 22.06 -2.02 6.52
N ASP A 175 22.52 -0.82 6.92
CA ASP A 175 23.93 -0.53 7.13
C ASP A 175 24.48 -1.12 8.45
N GLU A 176 23.65 -1.31 9.47
CA GLU A 176 24.08 -1.74 10.81
C GLU A 176 23.57 -3.12 11.23
N LEU A 177 22.28 -3.40 11.07
CA LEU A 177 21.68 -4.67 11.50
C LEU A 177 22.16 -5.82 10.60
N VAL A 178 22.23 -5.64 9.27
CA VAL A 178 22.62 -6.73 8.36
C VAL A 178 24.06 -7.21 8.62
N PRO A 179 25.09 -6.35 8.77
CA PRO A 179 26.43 -6.79 9.14
C PRO A 179 26.49 -7.45 10.51
N TYR A 180 25.75 -6.92 11.49
CA TYR A 180 25.64 -7.50 12.83
C TYR A 180 25.12 -8.94 12.77
N LEU A 181 24.00 -9.17 12.07
CA LEU A 181 23.40 -10.50 11.93
C LEU A 181 24.36 -11.51 11.27
N LYS A 182 25.07 -11.08 10.22
CA LYS A 182 26.08 -11.89 9.55
C LYS A 182 27.23 -12.27 10.48
N LYS A 183 27.74 -11.30 11.25
CA LYS A 183 28.82 -11.53 12.21
C LYS A 183 28.41 -12.51 13.31
N MET A 184 27.16 -12.44 13.76
CA MET A 184 26.61 -13.31 14.80
C MET A 184 26.17 -14.68 14.29
N GLY A 185 26.18 -14.92 12.98
CA GLY A 185 25.87 -16.22 12.39
C GLY A 185 24.37 -16.58 12.37
N TYR A 186 23.48 -15.59 12.43
CA TYR A 186 22.06 -15.83 12.22
C TYR A 186 21.78 -16.17 10.76
N SER A 187 20.84 -17.11 10.52
CA SER A 187 20.45 -17.48 9.16
C SER A 187 19.24 -16.69 8.66
N HIS A 188 18.41 -16.18 9.57
CA HIS A 188 17.19 -15.43 9.26
C HIS A 188 16.98 -14.27 10.25
N VAL A 189 16.21 -13.28 9.81
CA VAL A 189 15.67 -12.22 10.64
C VAL A 189 14.15 -12.30 10.60
N GLU A 190 13.51 -12.19 11.75
CA GLU A 190 12.06 -12.10 11.87
C GLU A 190 11.72 -10.71 12.39
N PHE A 191 10.97 -9.94 11.61
CA PHE A 191 10.51 -8.64 12.03
C PHE A 191 9.16 -8.76 12.72
N MET A 192 9.04 -8.12 13.89
CA MET A 192 7.72 -7.74 14.42
C MET A 192 6.95 -6.90 13.36
N PRO A 193 5.61 -6.82 13.43
CA PRO A 193 4.79 -6.24 12.36
C PRO A 193 5.30 -4.90 11.82
N LEU A 194 5.69 -4.90 10.53
CA LEU A 194 6.18 -3.72 9.82
C LEU A 194 5.06 -2.91 9.14
N MET A 195 3.86 -3.49 9.06
CA MET A 195 2.70 -2.83 8.48
C MET A 195 2.33 -1.58 9.30
N GLU A 196 1.71 -0.61 8.63
CA GLU A 196 1.15 0.55 9.32
C GLU A 196 0.20 0.07 10.41
N HIS A 197 0.51 0.44 11.64
CA HIS A 197 -0.28 0.14 12.83
C HIS A 197 -0.68 1.45 13.50
N ARG A 198 -1.78 1.46 14.24
CA ARG A 198 -2.21 2.62 15.03
C ARG A 198 -2.66 2.13 16.39
#